data_AF-A0A7S0TGR5-F1
#
_entry.id   AF-A0A7S0TGR5-F1
#
_cell.length_a   1.000
_cell.length_b   1.000
_cell.length_c   1.000
_cell.angle_alpha   90.00
_cell.angle_beta   90.00
_cell.angle_gamma   90.00
#
_symmetry.space_group_name_H-M   'P 1'
#
loop_
_entity.id
_entity.type
_entity.pdbx_description
1 polymer ?
#
loop_
_entity_poly.entity_id
_entity_poly.type
_entity_poly.pdbx_seq_one_letter_code
_entity_poly.pdbx_strand_id
1 'polypeptide(L)'
;VERFIHVEWKRRGCDIEEWGPNRLGIFRDAFEAVVQAFTIWAPILTTIKREYDGYSEHLAKENERLLIVEGRLQSIEKDVAEKVYHIRKEAEDELARGLIESGREAVELHKELSALQAQKAASDRMLLR
;
A
#
# COMPACT_ATOMS: atom_id res chain seq x y z
N VAL A 1 2.55 44.87 3.04
CA VAL A 1 2.77 43.42 2.85
C VAL A 1 1.64 42.61 3.49
N GLU A 2 1.38 42.72 4.80
CA GLU A 2 0.27 41.98 5.45
C GLU A 2 -1.10 42.19 4.81
N ARG A 3 -1.46 43.45 4.48
CA ARG A 3 -2.71 43.77 3.79
C ARG A 3 -2.81 43.11 2.41
N PHE A 4 -1.68 42.95 1.70
CA PHE A 4 -1.63 42.25 0.41
C PHE A 4 -1.88 40.75 0.60
N ILE A 5 -1.21 40.14 1.57
CA ILE A 5 -1.36 38.71 1.90
C ILE A 5 -2.81 38.39 2.24
N HIS A 6 -3.47 39.20 3.08
CA HIS A 6 -4.88 39.01 3.46
C HIS A 6 -5.85 39.08 2.28
N VAL A 7 -5.60 40.00 1.34
CA VAL A 7 -6.41 40.13 0.12
C VAL A 7 -6.21 38.93 -0.80
N GLU A 8 -4.96 38.53 -1.02
CA GLU A 8 -4.64 37.39 -1.88
C GLU A 8 -5.15 36.06 -1.31
N TRP A 9 -5.15 35.86 0.01
CA TRP A 9 -5.78 34.69 0.63
C TRP A 9 -7.26 34.60 0.32
N LYS A 10 -8.01 35.70 0.55
CA LYS A 10 -9.44 35.75 0.22
C LYS A 10 -9.69 35.55 -1.27
N ARG A 11 -8.83 36.10 -2.13
CA ARG A 11 -8.95 35.98 -3.59
C ARG A 11 -8.74 34.54 -4.07
N ARG A 12 -7.81 33.80 -3.47
CA ARG A 12 -7.47 32.42 -3.86
C ARG A 12 -8.26 31.35 -3.10
N GLY A 13 -9.13 31.76 -2.17
CA GLY A 13 -9.95 30.85 -1.38
C GLY A 13 -9.14 29.92 -0.49
N CYS A 14 -7.97 30.35 -0.02
CA CYS A 14 -7.08 29.54 0.79
C CYS A 14 -7.17 29.88 2.27
N ASP A 15 -7.14 28.84 3.10
CA ASP A 15 -6.93 28.99 4.54
C ASP A 15 -5.44 29.28 4.83
N ILE A 16 -5.20 30.11 5.83
CA ILE A 16 -3.86 30.53 6.28
C ILE A 16 -3.07 29.34 6.86
N GLU A 17 -3.78 28.37 7.41
CA GLU A 17 -3.24 27.18 8.06
C GLU A 17 -3.03 26.01 7.10
N GLU A 18 -3.67 26.06 5.92
CA GLU A 18 -3.58 24.99 4.93
C GLU A 18 -2.26 25.08 4.15
N TRP A 19 -1.41 24.06 4.32
CA TRP A 19 -0.18 23.94 3.56
C TRP A 19 -0.49 23.51 2.13
N GLY A 20 -0.18 24.37 1.16
CA GLY A 20 -0.43 24.06 -0.25
C GLY A 20 0.21 25.02 -1.25
N PRO A 21 0.14 24.71 -2.56
CA PRO A 21 0.77 25.48 -3.63
C PRO A 21 0.32 26.94 -3.64
N ASN A 22 -0.94 27.18 -3.33
CA ASN A 22 -1.52 28.52 -3.29
C ASN A 22 -0.94 29.36 -2.15
N ARG A 23 -0.72 28.78 -0.96
CA ARG A 23 -0.09 29.46 0.19
C ARG A 23 1.34 29.86 -0.16
N LEU A 24 2.12 28.95 -0.75
CA LEU A 24 3.48 29.25 -1.21
C LEU A 24 3.50 30.35 -2.28
N GLY A 25 2.57 30.32 -3.23
CA GLY A 25 2.43 31.36 -4.25
C GLY A 25 2.15 32.75 -3.65
N ILE A 26 1.27 32.84 -2.65
CA ILE A 26 0.93 34.12 -2.00
C ILE A 26 2.14 34.71 -1.28
N PHE A 27 2.91 33.89 -0.56
CA PHE A 27 4.12 34.36 0.11
C PHE A 27 5.22 34.75 -0.87
N ARG A 28 5.34 34.06 -2.01
CA ARG A 28 6.27 34.43 -3.09
C ARG A 28 5.95 35.80 -3.67
N ASP A 29 4.67 36.05 -3.93
CA ASP A 29 4.20 37.34 -4.46
C ASP A 29 4.35 38.46 -3.40
N ALA A 30 4.12 38.14 -2.13
CA ALA A 30 4.33 39.08 -1.03
C ALA A 30 5.81 39.43 -0.86
N PHE A 31 6.72 38.47 -1.06
CA PHE A 31 8.16 38.70 -1.03
C PHE A 31 8.61 39.59 -2.19
N GLU A 32 8.01 39.42 -3.37
CA GLU A 32 8.24 40.33 -4.51
C GLU A 32 7.86 41.77 -4.17
N ALA A 33 6.72 41.98 -3.50
CA ALA A 33 6.32 43.30 -3.03
C ALA A 33 7.31 43.90 -1.98
N VAL A 34 7.96 43.05 -1.17
CA VAL A 34 9.03 43.47 -0.25
C VAL A 34 10.27 43.91 -1.03
N VAL A 35 10.72 43.13 -2.02
CA VAL A 35 11.87 43.48 -2.87
C VAL A 35 11.67 44.85 -3.52
N GLN A 36 10.46 45.10 -4.04
CA GLN A 36 10.11 46.37 -4.69
C GLN A 36 10.07 47.56 -3.71
N ALA A 37 9.63 47.34 -2.47
CA ALA A 37 9.58 48.38 -1.44
C ALA A 37 10.96 48.76 -0.88
N PHE A 38 11.90 47.81 -0.84
CA PHE A 38 13.23 47.99 -0.24
C PHE A 38 14.33 48.09 -1.30
N THR A 39 14.29 49.17 -2.09
CA THR A 39 15.18 49.38 -3.25
C THR A 39 16.68 49.27 -2.95
N ILE A 40 17.11 49.76 -1.78
CA ILE A 40 18.53 49.70 -1.33
C ILE A 40 18.99 48.25 -1.15
N TRP A 41 18.11 47.39 -0.63
CA TRP A 41 18.39 45.99 -0.33
C TRP A 41 17.94 45.04 -1.45
N ALA A 42 17.33 45.57 -2.51
CA ALA A 42 16.75 44.80 -3.60
C ALA A 42 17.72 43.76 -4.20
N PRO A 43 19.02 44.05 -4.41
CA PRO A 43 19.95 43.03 -4.92
C PRO A 43 20.08 41.83 -3.99
N ILE A 44 20.21 42.06 -2.68
CA ILE A 44 20.36 40.99 -1.68
C ILE A 44 19.05 40.22 -1.52
N LEU A 45 17.92 40.93 -1.40
CA LEU A 45 16.61 40.31 -1.27
C LEU A 45 16.24 39.47 -2.50
N THR A 46 16.60 39.93 -3.70
CA THR A 46 16.38 39.17 -4.94
C THR A 46 17.20 37.88 -4.96
N THR A 47 18.46 37.92 -4.52
CA THR A 47 19.29 36.71 -4.39
C THR A 47 18.70 35.74 -3.40
N ILE A 48 18.29 36.21 -2.21
CA ILE A 48 17.63 35.39 -1.20
C ILE A 48 16.39 34.73 -1.78
N LYS A 49 15.51 35.51 -2.43
CA LYS A 49 14.30 34.99 -3.07
C LYS A 49 14.63 33.86 -4.06
N ARG A 50 15.64 34.06 -4.90
CA ARG A 50 16.05 33.07 -5.92
C ARG A 50 16.52 31.77 -5.29
N GLU A 51 17.33 31.83 -4.23
CA GLU A 51 17.78 30.63 -3.51
C GLU A 51 16.59 29.87 -2.90
N TYR A 52 15.66 30.59 -2.26
CA TYR A 52 14.45 29.99 -1.67
C TYR A 52 13.51 29.39 -2.73
N ASP A 53 13.29 30.08 -3.84
CA ASP A 53 12.47 29.58 -4.94
C ASP A 53 13.09 28.32 -5.55
N GLY A 54 14.41 28.32 -5.79
CA GLY A 54 15.14 27.16 -6.29
C GLY A 54 15.11 25.96 -5.35
N TYR A 55 15.27 26.19 -4.04
CA TYR A 55 15.16 25.14 -3.04
C TYR A 55 13.73 24.58 -2.93
N SER A 56 12.72 25.45 -3.01
CA SER A 56 11.32 25.03 -3.00
C SER A 56 10.96 24.17 -4.22
N GLU A 57 11.48 24.51 -5.40
CA GLU A 57 11.32 23.71 -6.61
C GLU A 57 12.05 22.36 -6.52
N HIS A 58 13.22 22.35 -5.89
CA HIS A 58 13.96 21.11 -5.63
C HIS A 58 13.13 20.16 -4.75
N LEU A 59 12.62 20.65 -3.62
CA LEU A 59 11.77 19.87 -2.72
C LEU A 59 10.48 19.40 -3.39
N ALA A 60 9.86 20.23 -4.24
CA ALA A 60 8.66 19.84 -4.98
C ALA A 60 8.93 18.63 -5.91
N LYS A 61 10.07 18.64 -6.62
CA LYS A 61 10.50 17.52 -7.48
C LYS A 61 10.87 16.28 -6.68
N GLU A 62 11.49 16.43 -5.52
CA GLU A 62 11.77 15.30 -4.63
C GLU A 62 10.49 14.68 -4.10
N ASN A 63 9.51 15.50 -3.70
CA ASN A 63 8.22 15.03 -3.23
C ASN A 63 7.47 14.26 -4.34
N GLU A 64 7.44 14.79 -5.57
CA GLU A 64 6.86 14.09 -6.72
C GLU A 64 7.50 12.70 -6.93
N ARG A 65 8.82 12.60 -6.82
CA ARG A 65 9.54 11.31 -6.90
C ARG A 65 9.15 10.37 -5.77
N LEU A 66 9.05 10.88 -4.55
CA LEU A 66 8.65 10.09 -3.38
C LEU A 66 7.23 9.55 -3.53
N LEU A 67 6.28 10.35 -4.02
CA LEU A 67 4.91 9.92 -4.28
C LEU A 67 4.85 8.79 -5.32
N ILE A 68 5.65 8.88 -6.39
CA ILE A 68 5.74 7.81 -7.40
C ILE A 68 6.30 6.52 -6.77
N VAL A 69 7.33 6.65 -5.93
CA VAL A 69 7.94 5.49 -5.25
C VAL A 69 6.96 4.87 -4.26
N GLU A 70 6.24 5.68 -3.49
CA GLU A 70 5.21 5.23 -2.55
C GLU A 70 4.10 4.46 -3.27
N GLY A 71 3.57 4.99 -4.36
CA GLY A 71 2.55 4.30 -5.15
C GLY A 71 3.04 2.96 -5.71
N ARG A 72 4.30 2.88 -6.15
CA ARG A 72 4.91 1.61 -6.59
C ARG A 72 5.06 0.62 -5.45
N LEU A 73 5.48 1.10 -4.27
CA LEU A 73 5.65 0.26 -3.08
C LEU A 73 4.31 -0.36 -2.66
N GLN A 74 3.25 0.45 -2.61
CA GLN A 74 1.90 -0.01 -2.28
C GLN A 74 1.38 -1.05 -3.29
N SER A 75 1.67 -0.86 -4.58
CA SER A 75 1.31 -1.85 -5.60
C SER A 75 2.05 -3.17 -5.39
N ILE A 76 3.36 -3.12 -5.13
CA ILE A 76 4.18 -4.31 -4.89
C ILE A 76 3.71 -5.04 -3.62
N GLU A 77 3.40 -4.30 -2.56
CA GLU A 77 2.91 -4.86 -1.30
C GLU A 77 1.61 -5.64 -1.52
N LYS A 78 0.67 -5.07 -2.29
CA LYS A 78 -0.58 -5.74 -2.65
C LYS A 78 -0.33 -7.00 -3.47
N ASP A 79 0.51 -6.94 -4.50
CA ASP A 79 0.84 -8.07 -5.36
C ASP A 79 1.49 -9.22 -4.58
N VAL A 80 2.38 -8.88 -3.64
CA VAL A 80 3.03 -9.87 -2.77
C VAL A 80 2.02 -10.51 -1.83
N ALA A 81 1.14 -9.71 -1.19
CA ALA A 81 0.11 -10.24 -0.31
C ALA A 81 -0.84 -11.20 -1.04
N GLU A 82 -1.25 -10.86 -2.27
CA GLU A 82 -2.10 -11.70 -3.10
C GLU A 82 -1.39 -13.01 -3.49
N LYS A 83 -0.13 -12.94 -3.93
CA LYS A 83 0.66 -14.14 -4.25
C LYS A 83 0.85 -15.05 -3.05
N VAL A 84 1.20 -14.51 -1.88
CA VAL A 84 1.36 -15.29 -0.66
C VAL A 84 0.06 -15.98 -0.27
N TYR A 85 -1.07 -15.28 -0.39
CA TYR A 85 -2.38 -15.86 -0.15
C TYR A 85 -2.67 -17.04 -1.09
N HIS A 86 -2.43 -16.87 -2.40
CA HIS A 86 -2.68 -17.93 -3.38
C HIS A 86 -1.78 -19.15 -3.17
N ILE A 87 -0.47 -18.95 -2.96
CA ILE A 87 0.46 -20.05 -2.69
C ILE A 87 0.04 -20.82 -1.44
N ARG A 88 -0.32 -20.11 -0.38
CA ARG A 88 -0.77 -20.75 0.86
C ARG A 88 -2.05 -21.55 0.63
N LYS A 89 -3.01 -20.98 -0.08
CA LYS A 89 -4.28 -21.63 -0.38
C LYS A 89 -4.07 -22.89 -1.25
N GLU A 90 -3.22 -22.82 -2.26
CA GLU A 90 -2.89 -23.99 -3.09
C GLU A 90 -2.27 -25.12 -2.27
N ALA A 91 -1.35 -24.81 -1.35
CA ALA A 91 -0.76 -25.79 -0.46
C ALA A 91 -1.79 -26.40 0.51
N GLU A 92 -2.69 -25.59 1.07
CA GLU A 92 -3.79 -26.06 1.93
C GLU A 92 -4.77 -26.97 1.14
N ASP A 93 -5.09 -26.60 -0.11
CA ASP A 93 -5.97 -27.37 -0.99
C ASP A 93 -5.31 -28.70 -1.42
N GLU A 94 -4.00 -28.72 -1.70
CA GLU A 94 -3.25 -29.94 -1.97
C GLU A 94 -3.22 -30.89 -0.77
N LEU A 95 -2.94 -30.37 0.42
CA LEU A 95 -2.95 -31.15 1.64
C LEU A 95 -4.34 -31.73 1.93
N ALA A 96 -5.39 -30.93 1.77
CA ALA A 96 -6.77 -31.37 1.97
C ALA A 96 -7.15 -32.49 1.00
N ARG A 97 -6.76 -32.39 -0.28
CA ARG A 97 -6.96 -33.46 -1.28
C ARG A 97 -6.23 -34.74 -0.89
N GLY A 98 -4.97 -34.65 -0.47
CA GLY A 98 -4.18 -35.80 -0.01
C GLY A 98 -4.81 -36.51 1.19
N LEU A 99 -5.30 -35.74 2.17
CA LEU A 99 -6.00 -36.30 3.33
C LEU A 99 -7.32 -36.99 2.96
N ILE A 100 -8.09 -36.40 2.03
CA ILE A 100 -9.33 -37.01 1.55
C ILE A 100 -9.04 -38.33 0.83
N GLU A 101 -8.01 -38.37 -0.02
CA GLU A 101 -7.65 -39.58 -0.76
C GLU A 101 -7.16 -40.70 0.17
N SER A 102 -6.24 -40.37 1.09
CA SER A 102 -5.78 -41.33 2.11
C SER A 102 -6.94 -41.83 3.00
N GLY A 103 -7.87 -40.95 3.36
CA GLY A 103 -9.08 -41.32 4.09
C GLY A 103 -9.98 -42.27 3.30
N ARG A 104 -10.13 -42.07 1.99
CA ARG A 104 -10.89 -42.98 1.11
C ARG A 104 -10.24 -44.35 1.02
N GLU A 105 -8.93 -44.41 0.80
CA GLU A 105 -8.17 -45.67 0.76
C GLU A 105 -8.34 -46.45 2.07
N ALA A 106 -8.23 -45.77 3.23
CA ALA A 106 -8.39 -46.38 4.53
C ALA A 106 -9.81 -46.96 4.75
N VAL A 107 -10.85 -46.27 4.27
CA VAL A 107 -12.23 -46.75 4.33
C VAL A 107 -12.44 -47.99 3.46
N GLU A 108 -11.89 -48.02 2.24
CA GLU A 108 -12.00 -49.18 1.37
C GLU A 108 -11.27 -50.40 1.96
N LEU A 109 -10.04 -50.22 2.45
CA LEU A 109 -9.30 -51.28 3.15
C LEU A 109 -10.06 -51.81 4.37
N HIS A 110 -10.70 -50.93 5.14
CA HIS A 110 -11.50 -51.34 6.28
C HIS A 110 -12.72 -52.17 5.87
N LYS A 111 -13.41 -51.80 4.78
CA LYS A 111 -14.52 -52.59 4.23
C LYS A 111 -14.06 -53.98 3.81
N GLU A 112 -12.95 -54.08 3.06
CA GLU A 112 -12.40 -55.37 2.62
C GLU A 112 -12.04 -56.28 3.80
N LEU A 113 -11.33 -55.74 4.81
CA LEU A 113 -10.99 -56.48 6.01
C LEU A 113 -12.23 -56.95 6.77
N SER A 114 -13.25 -56.10 6.91
CA SER A 114 -14.50 -56.47 7.57
C SER A 114 -15.24 -57.59 6.84
N ALA A 115 -15.22 -57.59 5.50
CA ALA A 115 -15.82 -58.63 4.68
C ALA A 115 -15.08 -59.97 4.80
N LEU A 116 -13.74 -59.95 4.79
CA LEU A 116 -12.91 -61.14 5.00
C LEU A 116 -13.11 -61.73 6.40
N GLN A 117 -13.20 -60.88 7.43
CA GLN A 117 -13.49 -61.32 8.80
C GLN A 117 -14.87 -61.95 8.92
N ALA A 118 -15.90 -61.38 8.27
CA ALA A 118 -17.24 -61.95 8.24
C ALA A 118 -17.27 -63.32 7.52
N GLN A 119 -16.54 -63.46 6.41
CA GLN A 119 -16.44 -64.71 5.67
C GLN A 119 -15.72 -65.80 6.49
N LYS A 120 -14.62 -65.45 7.17
CA LYS A 120 -13.90 -66.36 8.06
C LYS A 120 -14.79 -66.82 9.22
N ALA A 121 -15.48 -65.90 9.89
CA ALA A 121 -16.39 -66.22 10.99
C ALA A 121 -17.56 -67.12 10.54
N ALA A 122 -18.06 -66.96 9.30
CA ALA A 122 -19.07 -67.83 8.73
C ALA A 122 -18.53 -69.24 8.43
N SER A 123 -17.31 -69.34 7.92
CA SER A 123 -16.65 -70.62 7.63
C SER A 123 -16.33 -71.40 8.91
N ASP A 124 -15.80 -70.73 9.94
CA ASP A 124 -15.52 -71.33 11.25
C ASP A 124 -16.79 -71.86 11.93
N ARG A 125 -17.94 -71.18 11.76
CA ARG A 125 -19.25 -71.65 12.24
C ARG A 125 -19.78 -72.87 11.49
N MET A 126 -19.44 -73.05 10.21
CA MET A 126 -19.84 -74.24 9.45
C MET A 126 -19.03 -75.49 9.83
N LEU A 127 -17.76 -75.32 10.23
CA LEU A 127 -16.89 -76.43 10.64
C LEU A 127 -17.20 -76.97 12.05
N LEU A 128 -18.01 -76.24 12.84
CA LEU A 128 -18.43 -76.62 14.19
C LEU A 128 -19.84 -77.25 14.26
N ARG A 129 -20.47 -77.52 13.11
CA ARG A 129 -21.75 -78.23 12.98
C ARG A 129 -21.55 -79.61 12.37
#